data_AF-A0A8C4X0V4-F1
#
_entry.id   AF-A0A8C4X0V4-F1
#
_cell.length_a   1.000
_cell.length_b   1.000
_cell.length_c   1.000
_cell.angle_alpha   90.00
_cell.angle_beta   90.00
_cell.angle_gamma   90.00
#
_symmetry.space_group_name_H-M   'P 1'
#
loop_
_entity.id
_entity.type
_entity.pdbx_description
1 polymer ?
#
loop_
_entity_poly.entity_id
_entity_poly.type
_entity_poly.pdbx_seq_one_letter_code
_entity_poly.pdbx_strand_id
1 'polypeptide(L)'
;MASSSIWLGTSSSDRQPNIRWPMIVASLYAMLRKGAAASLFPFLTLFLSQLGLSLGQIGLVFGARALVWTAASLVLSHEVGRRCSRRFPRSLLCFSVLISIAMAAILSLAPFAIEAASDNVPNRTRSWCARPAGYWEADVSGDWMNNVRVTLKSSAYPLLTPTQISVSSALPLIGKPSSSRHKDGMKVAPSSAATKTTDEEKSDGKKVSTLMSPLISTADPSNSLIQVGGTGGNENATESDNRSKIRKRRKRRKKRWRMFSQVLNSNKADERGRWQGLHLYVFLAVLGVLLIGQTLATPLDTAADNMLHEYLQMQDATERLHEPRPWGFLGAAVASVISGIMADYGCLSFGPALLFHLYNYIGFHLIIILPILFYPLAKDPQQSGIVGLSFGGQFFKSNRVLAWDKWAIAMMVSLAVSGGVTAVVETLLAWHIVSLGGSETAVGVAIAAGSLGEMSAPLLLRISSLCLSHRHPSAPIRVALSLLLQGSALLASSLLPWPWTLPLALLVYGVSVALARRAVEPQVETYTSAPSRELPASMFLEMVSKGMGPAVSASLVGFLASSPSNVPIAFQLFAGILIAAGVSIIAATLLCPPISQNLNYSRLLADDSDNLDSEEELKDWLVQALRHSKE
;
A
#
# COMPACT_ATOMS: atom_id res chain seq x y z
N MET A 1 23.40 -77.52 -0.12
CA MET A 1 23.35 -76.90 1.23
C MET A 1 24.50 -75.91 1.31
N ALA A 2 24.37 -74.60 1.45
CA ALA A 2 23.22 -73.70 1.43
C ALA A 2 23.74 -72.35 0.86
N SER A 3 22.99 -71.85 -0.13
CA SER A 3 22.70 -70.45 -0.49
C SER A 3 23.35 -69.33 0.33
N SER A 4 24.21 -68.53 -0.31
CA SER A 4 24.36 -67.10 -0.02
C SER A 4 24.38 -66.32 -1.34
N SER A 5 23.18 -65.97 -1.79
CA SER A 5 22.89 -65.06 -2.88
C SER A 5 23.52 -63.70 -2.63
N ILE A 6 24.55 -63.39 -3.41
CA ILE A 6 25.12 -62.05 -3.57
C ILE A 6 24.04 -61.19 -4.21
N TRP A 7 23.37 -60.37 -3.38
CA TRP A 7 22.60 -59.24 -3.85
C TRP A 7 23.58 -58.19 -4.38
N LEU A 8 24.02 -58.39 -5.62
CA LEU A 8 24.43 -57.28 -6.48
C LEU A 8 23.18 -56.47 -6.76
N GLY A 9 22.82 -55.62 -5.80
CA GLY A 9 21.99 -54.45 -6.06
C GLY A 9 22.74 -53.62 -7.08
N THR A 10 22.42 -53.80 -8.36
CA THR A 10 22.78 -52.87 -9.41
C THR A 10 22.31 -51.51 -8.93
N SER A 11 23.27 -50.65 -8.56
CA SER A 11 23.10 -49.21 -8.42
C SER A 11 22.16 -48.76 -9.54
N SER A 12 20.93 -48.46 -9.16
CA SER A 12 19.99 -47.81 -10.05
C SER A 12 20.61 -46.47 -10.34
N SER A 13 21.24 -46.36 -11.52
CA SER A 13 21.62 -45.13 -12.21
C SER A 13 21.13 -43.89 -11.48
N ASP A 14 22.08 -43.10 -10.95
CA ASP A 14 21.92 -41.75 -10.40
C ASP A 14 21.22 -40.82 -11.42
N ARG A 15 19.94 -41.06 -11.67
CA ARG A 15 19.07 -40.11 -12.34
C ARG A 15 18.73 -39.10 -11.28
N GLN A 16 19.58 -38.08 -11.16
CA GLN A 16 19.17 -36.85 -10.52
C GLN A 16 17.78 -36.49 -11.08
N PRO A 17 16.76 -36.43 -10.23
CA PRO A 17 15.39 -36.18 -10.67
C PRO A 17 15.36 -34.87 -11.45
N ASN A 18 14.60 -34.83 -12.53
CA ASN A 18 14.56 -33.68 -13.41
C ASN A 18 13.86 -32.49 -12.72
N ILE A 19 14.62 -31.71 -11.97
CA ILE A 19 14.15 -30.53 -11.21
C ILE A 19 13.79 -29.36 -12.14
N ARG A 20 14.20 -29.39 -13.41
CA ARG A 20 14.02 -28.27 -14.36
C ARG A 20 12.56 -27.90 -14.56
N TRP A 21 11.69 -28.89 -14.77
CA TRP A 21 10.26 -28.67 -14.98
C TRP A 21 9.56 -27.99 -13.79
N PRO A 22 9.67 -28.51 -12.57
CA PRO A 22 9.22 -27.84 -11.35
C PRO A 22 9.65 -26.37 -11.24
N MET A 23 10.92 -26.08 -11.54
CA MET A 23 11.45 -24.71 -11.45
C MET A 23 10.86 -23.79 -12.50
N ILE A 24 10.63 -24.28 -13.73
CA ILE A 24 9.95 -23.52 -14.77
C ILE A 24 8.51 -23.19 -14.34
N VAL A 25 7.77 -24.17 -13.80
CA VAL A 25 6.40 -23.94 -13.32
C VAL A 25 6.36 -22.96 -12.16
N ALA A 26 7.27 -23.10 -11.18
CA ALA A 26 7.38 -22.18 -10.06
C ALA A 26 7.75 -20.75 -10.51
N SER A 27 8.65 -20.63 -11.49
CA SER A 27 9.06 -19.34 -12.08
C SER A 27 7.90 -18.67 -12.83
N LEU A 28 7.15 -19.45 -13.61
CA LEU A 28 5.97 -18.95 -14.32
C LEU A 28 4.88 -18.51 -13.34
N TYR A 29 4.63 -19.29 -12.29
CA TYR A 29 3.72 -18.92 -11.21
C TYR A 29 4.14 -17.61 -10.55
N ALA A 30 5.41 -17.49 -10.13
CA ALA A 30 5.94 -16.28 -9.51
C ALA A 30 5.82 -15.05 -10.43
N MET A 31 6.16 -15.20 -11.70
CA MET A 31 6.05 -14.17 -12.74
C MET A 31 4.62 -13.64 -12.86
N LEU A 32 3.65 -14.54 -13.05
CA LEU A 32 2.25 -14.16 -13.23
C LEU A 32 1.65 -13.58 -11.94
N ARG A 33 1.96 -14.17 -10.79
CA ARG A 33 1.45 -13.73 -9.47
C ARG A 33 1.91 -12.31 -9.12
N LYS A 34 3.19 -12.01 -9.33
CA LYS A 34 3.76 -10.67 -9.15
C LYS A 34 3.30 -9.70 -10.23
N GLY A 35 3.15 -10.17 -11.47
CA GLY A 35 2.55 -9.41 -12.57
C GLY A 35 1.14 -8.93 -12.23
N ALA A 36 0.27 -9.82 -11.74
CA ALA A 36 -1.07 -9.46 -11.32
C ALA A 36 -1.08 -8.41 -10.20
N ALA A 37 -0.19 -8.56 -9.20
CA ALA A 37 -0.07 -7.58 -8.12
C ALA A 37 0.33 -6.18 -8.65
N ALA A 38 1.32 -6.14 -9.55
CA ALA A 38 1.85 -4.90 -10.12
C ALA A 38 0.86 -4.20 -11.09
N SER A 39 -0.06 -4.94 -11.71
CA SER A 39 -1.05 -4.36 -12.60
C SER A 39 -2.18 -3.62 -11.86
N LEU A 40 -2.44 -3.96 -10.58
CA LEU A 40 -3.56 -3.41 -9.81
C LEU A 40 -3.13 -2.53 -8.63
N PHE A 41 -2.26 -3.01 -7.73
CA PHE A 41 -2.07 -2.36 -6.43
C PHE A 41 -1.55 -0.91 -6.49
N PRO A 42 -0.61 -0.57 -7.38
CA PRO A 42 -0.12 0.81 -7.49
C PRO A 42 -1.21 1.79 -7.94
N PHE A 43 -2.21 1.31 -8.69
CA PHE A 43 -3.33 2.11 -9.21
C PHE A 43 -4.56 2.06 -8.29
N LEU A 44 -4.63 1.07 -7.40
CA LEU A 44 -5.73 0.90 -6.46
C LEU A 44 -5.89 2.11 -5.54
N THR A 45 -4.81 2.81 -5.17
CA THR A 45 -4.88 4.01 -4.35
C THR A 45 -5.60 5.17 -5.06
N LEU A 46 -5.38 5.32 -6.37
CA LEU A 46 -6.11 6.29 -7.18
C LEU A 46 -7.59 5.94 -7.25
N PHE A 47 -7.93 4.64 -7.40
CA PHE A 47 -9.31 4.19 -7.39
C PHE A 47 -10.04 4.49 -6.09
N LEU A 48 -9.43 4.13 -4.96
CA LEU A 48 -10.07 4.34 -3.66
C LEU A 48 -10.36 5.83 -3.44
N SER A 49 -9.50 6.72 -3.94
CA SER A 49 -9.80 8.15 -3.89
C SER A 49 -10.93 8.56 -4.84
N GLN A 50 -11.04 7.95 -6.02
CA GLN A 50 -12.20 8.17 -6.91
C GLN A 50 -13.51 7.70 -6.27
N LEU A 51 -13.49 6.69 -5.40
CA LEU A 51 -14.63 6.29 -4.57
C LEU A 51 -14.94 7.27 -3.42
N GLY A 52 -14.16 8.35 -3.29
CA GLY A 52 -14.32 9.37 -2.27
C GLY A 52 -13.66 9.03 -0.93
N LEU A 53 -12.75 8.05 -0.87
CA LEU A 53 -11.95 7.81 0.32
C LEU A 53 -10.86 8.87 0.44
N SER A 54 -10.66 9.38 1.65
CA SER A 54 -9.53 10.27 1.94
C SER A 54 -8.21 9.51 1.93
N LEU A 55 -7.08 10.21 1.71
CA LEU A 55 -5.77 9.56 1.71
C LEU A 55 -5.43 8.88 3.06
N GLY A 56 -5.97 9.43 4.17
CA GLY A 56 -5.91 8.81 5.49
C GLY A 56 -6.65 7.48 5.56
N GLN A 57 -7.84 7.41 4.98
CA GLN A 57 -8.60 6.16 4.89
C GLN A 57 -7.90 5.13 4.00
N ILE A 58 -7.31 5.57 2.88
CA ILE A 58 -6.54 4.71 1.98
C ILE A 58 -5.32 4.13 2.69
N GLY A 59 -4.56 4.96 3.40
CA GLY A 59 -3.43 4.51 4.21
C GLY A 59 -3.84 3.49 5.27
N LEU A 60 -4.98 3.70 5.93
CA LEU A 60 -5.53 2.74 6.90
C LEU A 60 -5.97 1.43 6.25
N VAL A 61 -6.54 1.46 5.04
CA VAL A 61 -6.91 0.26 4.27
C VAL A 61 -5.68 -0.56 3.91
N PHE A 62 -4.63 0.07 3.39
CA PHE A 62 -3.38 -0.61 3.05
C PHE A 62 -2.64 -1.10 4.30
N GLY A 63 -2.67 -0.33 5.39
CA GLY A 63 -2.12 -0.72 6.67
C GLY A 63 -2.81 -1.95 7.26
N ALA A 64 -4.15 -1.94 7.27
CA ALA A 64 -4.96 -3.07 7.72
C ALA A 64 -4.78 -4.30 6.82
N ARG A 65 -4.68 -4.13 5.50
CA ARG A 65 -4.36 -5.20 4.55
C ARG A 65 -3.03 -5.88 4.88
N ALA A 66 -1.99 -5.11 5.22
CA ALA A 66 -0.70 -5.67 5.62
C ALA A 66 -0.76 -6.42 6.96
N LEU A 67 -1.49 -5.91 7.96
CA LEU A 67 -1.73 -6.61 9.24
C LEU A 67 -2.53 -7.90 9.06
N VAL A 68 -3.54 -7.87 8.19
CA VAL A 68 -4.33 -9.06 7.90
C VAL A 68 -3.47 -10.10 7.18
N TRP A 69 -2.57 -9.67 6.29
CA TRP A 69 -1.64 -10.60 5.65
C TRP A 69 -0.68 -11.26 6.65
N THR A 70 -0.16 -10.53 7.65
CA THR A 70 0.69 -11.11 8.70
C THR A 70 -0.06 -12.06 9.62
N ALA A 71 -1.26 -11.67 10.06
CA ALA A 71 -2.07 -12.52 10.91
C ALA A 71 -2.50 -13.79 10.18
N ALA A 72 -2.95 -13.66 8.92
CA ALA A 72 -3.37 -14.80 8.12
C ALA A 72 -2.20 -15.71 7.75
N SER A 73 -1.03 -15.18 7.39
CA SER A 73 0.16 -16.00 7.12
C SER A 73 0.56 -16.83 8.33
N LEU A 74 0.52 -16.27 9.55
CA LEU A 74 0.82 -16.98 10.79
C LEU A 74 -0.21 -18.07 11.13
N VAL A 75 -1.50 -17.77 10.96
CA VAL A 75 -2.58 -18.72 11.26
C VAL A 75 -2.59 -19.87 10.24
N LEU A 76 -2.42 -19.56 8.96
CA LEU A 76 -2.44 -20.54 7.88
C LEU A 76 -1.19 -21.42 7.86
N SER A 77 -0.02 -20.87 8.18
CA SER A 77 1.20 -21.68 8.30
C SER A 77 1.05 -22.72 9.42
N HIS A 78 0.36 -22.37 10.51
CA HIS A 78 0.12 -23.28 11.63
C HIS A 78 -1.00 -24.31 11.36
N GLU A 79 -2.19 -23.85 11.00
CA GLU A 79 -3.41 -24.70 10.99
C GLU A 79 -3.64 -25.39 9.64
N VAL A 80 -3.43 -24.66 8.54
CA VAL A 80 -3.69 -25.14 7.17
C VAL A 80 -2.54 -26.02 6.66
N GLY A 81 -1.30 -25.73 7.07
CA GLY A 81 -0.13 -26.60 6.84
C GLY A 81 -0.32 -28.00 7.44
N ARG A 82 -0.99 -28.12 8.59
CA ARG A 82 -1.17 -29.40 9.29
C ARG A 82 -2.26 -30.29 8.67
N ARG A 83 -3.37 -29.70 8.22
CA ARG A 83 -4.57 -30.46 7.79
C ARG A 83 -4.89 -30.40 6.30
N CYS A 84 -4.83 -29.22 5.68
CA CYS A 84 -5.33 -29.01 4.32
C CYS A 84 -4.24 -29.14 3.25
N SER A 85 -3.01 -28.68 3.55
CA SER A 85 -1.86 -28.78 2.62
C SER A 85 -1.56 -30.23 2.22
N ARG A 86 -1.79 -31.19 3.14
CA ARG A 86 -1.55 -32.62 2.87
C ARG A 86 -2.55 -33.27 1.93
N ARG A 87 -3.80 -32.80 1.92
CA ARG A 87 -4.89 -33.52 1.25
C ARG A 87 -5.24 -32.93 -0.11
N PHE A 88 -5.28 -31.60 -0.24
CA PHE A 88 -5.67 -30.93 -1.49
C PHE A 88 -4.93 -29.59 -1.73
N PRO A 89 -3.58 -29.60 -1.81
CA PRO A 89 -2.78 -28.38 -1.91
C PRO A 89 -3.13 -27.51 -3.14
N ARG A 90 -3.33 -28.14 -4.31
CA ARG A 90 -3.73 -27.44 -5.54
C ARG A 90 -5.12 -26.83 -5.45
N SER A 91 -6.04 -27.52 -4.78
CA SER A 91 -7.41 -27.00 -4.60
C SER A 91 -7.42 -25.75 -3.75
N LEU A 92 -6.56 -25.68 -2.72
CA LEU A 92 -6.41 -24.49 -1.89
C LEU A 92 -5.90 -23.30 -2.71
N LEU A 93 -4.85 -23.49 -3.52
CA LEU A 93 -4.35 -22.43 -4.40
C LEU A 93 -5.41 -21.98 -5.41
N CYS A 94 -6.08 -22.92 -6.10
CA CYS A 94 -7.15 -22.59 -7.05
C CYS A 94 -8.28 -21.81 -6.36
N PHE A 95 -8.70 -22.22 -5.17
CA PHE A 95 -9.74 -21.53 -4.40
C PHE A 95 -9.32 -20.10 -4.05
N SER A 96 -8.10 -19.88 -3.58
CA SER A 96 -7.58 -18.54 -3.28
C SER A 96 -7.47 -17.65 -4.53
N VAL A 97 -7.13 -18.22 -5.70
CA VAL A 97 -7.15 -17.51 -6.99
C VAL A 97 -8.58 -17.13 -7.37
N LEU A 98 -9.53 -18.06 -7.29
CA LEU A 98 -10.93 -17.80 -7.62
C LEU A 98 -11.55 -16.73 -6.72
N ILE A 99 -11.20 -16.73 -5.44
CA ILE A 99 -11.59 -15.66 -4.53
C ILE A 99 -10.97 -14.34 -4.95
N SER A 100 -9.67 -14.31 -5.26
CA SER A 100 -9.01 -13.08 -5.74
C SER A 100 -9.69 -12.51 -7.01
N ILE A 101 -10.13 -13.38 -7.91
CA ILE A 101 -10.92 -13.00 -9.10
C ILE A 101 -12.29 -12.44 -8.69
N ALA A 102 -13.02 -13.16 -7.82
CA ALA A 102 -14.33 -12.72 -7.34
C ALA A 102 -14.25 -11.35 -6.64
N MET A 103 -13.20 -11.13 -5.85
CA MET A 103 -12.93 -9.86 -5.19
C MET A 103 -12.72 -8.73 -6.21
N ALA A 104 -11.85 -8.93 -7.21
CA ALA A 104 -11.63 -7.94 -8.25
C ALA A 104 -12.91 -7.67 -9.07
N ALA A 105 -13.72 -8.70 -9.34
CA ALA A 105 -15.00 -8.56 -10.01
C ALA A 105 -15.99 -7.74 -9.16
N ILE A 106 -16.07 -7.99 -7.85
CA ILE A 106 -16.91 -7.20 -6.93
C ILE A 106 -16.45 -5.73 -6.91
N LEU A 107 -15.14 -5.46 -6.86
CA LEU A 107 -14.62 -4.10 -6.94
C LEU A 107 -14.98 -3.42 -8.29
N SER A 108 -15.00 -4.18 -9.39
CA SER A 108 -15.35 -3.65 -10.71
C SER A 108 -16.83 -3.25 -10.84
N LEU A 109 -17.70 -3.78 -9.98
CA LEU A 109 -19.12 -3.42 -9.94
C LEU A 109 -19.41 -2.15 -9.13
N ALA A 110 -18.48 -1.71 -8.27
CA ALA A 110 -18.69 -0.56 -7.41
C ALA A 110 -18.98 0.76 -8.16
N PRO A 111 -18.28 1.10 -9.27
CA PRO A 111 -18.58 2.31 -10.04
C PRO A 111 -20.01 2.32 -10.60
N PHE A 112 -20.46 1.17 -11.13
CA PHE A 112 -21.80 1.03 -11.71
C PHE A 112 -22.91 1.15 -10.66
N ALA A 113 -22.68 0.60 -9.46
CA ALA A 113 -23.63 0.73 -8.35
C ALA A 113 -23.78 2.18 -7.87
N ILE A 114 -22.70 2.97 -7.90
CA ILE A 114 -22.73 4.39 -7.53
C ILE A 114 -23.48 5.20 -8.59
N GLU A 115 -23.25 4.92 -9.88
CA GLU A 115 -23.93 5.61 -10.97
C GLU A 115 -25.44 5.35 -10.95
N ALA A 116 -25.87 4.10 -10.76
CA ALA A 116 -27.28 3.73 -10.63
C ALA A 116 -27.97 4.36 -9.39
N ALA A 117 -27.22 4.67 -8.33
CA ALA A 117 -27.74 5.37 -7.16
C ALA A 117 -27.77 6.90 -7.32
N SER A 118 -27.10 7.44 -8.37
CA SER A 118 -26.87 8.88 -8.57
C SER A 118 -27.73 9.51 -9.68
N ASP A 119 -28.78 8.84 -10.13
CA ASP A 119 -29.73 9.32 -11.17
C ASP A 119 -30.42 10.69 -10.89
N ASN A 120 -30.09 11.36 -9.78
CA ASN A 120 -30.56 12.72 -9.45
C ASN A 120 -29.46 13.81 -9.46
N VAL A 121 -28.21 13.53 -9.87
CA VAL A 121 -27.14 14.53 -9.93
C VAL A 121 -26.71 14.80 -11.38
N PRO A 122 -27.04 15.96 -11.97
CA PRO A 122 -26.70 16.22 -13.36
C PRO A 122 -25.18 16.46 -13.54
N ASN A 123 -24.63 15.83 -14.58
CA ASN A 123 -23.39 16.18 -15.31
C ASN A 123 -22.01 16.01 -14.65
N ARG A 124 -21.85 15.46 -13.43
CA ARG A 124 -20.49 15.23 -12.87
C ARG A 124 -19.81 13.93 -13.31
N THR A 125 -20.55 12.98 -13.87
CA THR A 125 -20.07 11.62 -14.21
C THR A 125 -19.55 11.46 -15.64
N ARG A 126 -19.45 12.52 -16.44
CA ARG A 126 -18.75 12.46 -17.75
C ARG A 126 -17.26 12.79 -17.68
N SER A 127 -16.72 13.17 -16.51
CA SER A 127 -15.33 13.58 -16.36
C SER A 127 -14.33 12.46 -16.07
N TRP A 128 -14.74 11.19 -16.05
CA TRP A 128 -13.84 10.08 -15.70
C TRP A 128 -12.70 9.85 -16.71
N CYS A 129 -12.84 10.35 -17.94
CA CYS A 129 -11.75 10.41 -18.94
C CYS A 129 -11.30 11.85 -19.28
N ALA A 130 -11.94 12.89 -18.73
CA ALA A 130 -11.57 14.27 -19.00
C ALA A 130 -10.74 14.84 -17.84
N ARG A 131 -9.42 14.64 -17.88
CA ARG A 131 -8.49 15.44 -17.05
C ARG A 131 -7.95 16.60 -17.87
N PRO A 132 -8.33 17.87 -17.60
CA PRO A 132 -7.39 18.96 -17.79
C PRO A 132 -6.40 18.95 -16.62
N ALA A 133 -5.13 19.15 -16.92
CA ALA A 133 -3.97 19.12 -16.01
C ALA A 133 -3.94 20.25 -14.95
N GLY A 134 -5.09 20.62 -14.38
CA GLY A 134 -5.15 21.65 -13.35
C GLY A 134 -6.53 21.74 -12.74
N TYR A 135 -6.81 20.93 -11.72
CA TYR A 135 -7.70 21.29 -10.59
C TYR A 135 -7.71 20.12 -9.59
N TRP A 136 -6.72 20.10 -8.68
CA TRP A 136 -6.84 19.40 -7.40
C TRP A 136 -6.91 20.42 -6.25
N GLU A 137 -7.43 21.63 -6.50
CA GLU A 137 -7.95 22.45 -5.42
C GLU A 137 -9.34 21.92 -5.10
N ALA A 138 -9.39 21.02 -4.13
CA ALA A 138 -10.61 20.86 -3.36
C ALA A 138 -10.88 22.21 -2.71
N ASP A 139 -11.88 22.92 -3.23
CA ASP A 139 -12.39 24.15 -2.66
C ASP A 139 -12.95 23.85 -1.26
N VAL A 140 -12.09 23.95 -0.26
CA VAL A 140 -12.45 24.19 1.14
C VAL A 140 -12.20 25.67 1.42
N SER A 141 -12.74 26.56 0.57
CA SER A 141 -12.94 27.95 0.94
C SER A 141 -14.14 28.04 1.88
N GLY A 142 -13.83 27.91 3.18
CA GLY A 142 -14.59 28.62 4.19
C GLY A 142 -14.34 30.11 3.98
N ASP A 143 -15.37 30.80 3.49
CA ASP A 143 -15.42 32.23 3.20
C ASP A 143 -15.02 33.07 4.44
N TRP A 144 -13.86 33.73 4.38
CA TRP A 144 -13.57 34.92 5.19
C TRP A 144 -12.92 36.01 4.32
N MET A 145 -13.81 36.86 3.78
CA MET A 145 -13.63 38.28 3.46
C MET A 145 -12.28 38.73 2.87
N ASN A 146 -12.21 38.89 1.55
CA ASN A 146 -12.25 40.20 0.89
C ASN A 146 -11.82 40.10 -0.58
N ASN A 147 -12.49 40.91 -1.41
CA ASN A 147 -12.30 41.05 -2.85
C ASN A 147 -10.83 41.10 -3.29
N VAL A 148 -10.37 40.09 -4.03
CA VAL A 148 -9.23 40.21 -4.94
C VAL A 148 -9.67 39.72 -6.31
N ARG A 149 -9.82 40.66 -7.24
CA ARG A 149 -10.09 40.39 -8.65
C ARG A 149 -8.74 40.13 -9.32
N VAL A 150 -8.34 38.86 -9.46
CA VAL A 150 -7.17 38.49 -10.27
C VAL A 150 -7.61 38.24 -11.70
N THR A 151 -7.25 39.14 -12.61
CA THR A 151 -7.32 38.92 -14.06
C THR A 151 -6.20 37.97 -14.47
N LEU A 152 -6.54 36.74 -14.84
CA LEU A 152 -5.60 35.81 -15.49
C LEU A 152 -5.47 36.17 -16.98
N LYS A 153 -4.27 36.60 -17.38
CA LYS A 153 -3.88 36.63 -18.80
C LYS A 153 -3.60 35.20 -19.24
N SER A 154 -4.42 34.69 -20.15
CA SER A 154 -4.13 33.50 -20.93
C SER A 154 -2.89 33.77 -21.80
N SER A 155 -1.78 33.11 -21.49
CA SER A 155 -0.62 33.01 -22.39
C SER A 155 -0.75 31.69 -23.14
N ALA A 156 -1.41 31.71 -24.29
CA ALA A 156 -1.32 30.64 -25.27
C ALA A 156 0.07 30.71 -25.92
N TYR A 157 0.88 29.66 -25.78
CA TYR A 157 2.12 29.53 -26.54
C TYR A 157 1.79 28.96 -27.93
N PRO A 158 2.27 29.56 -29.03
CA PRO A 158 2.16 28.94 -30.34
C PRO A 158 3.24 27.87 -30.51
N LEU A 159 2.80 26.77 -31.12
CA LEU A 159 3.62 25.68 -31.68
C LEU A 159 4.57 26.27 -32.75
N LEU A 160 5.88 26.04 -32.66
CA LEU A 160 6.81 26.25 -33.77
C LEU A 160 7.98 25.23 -33.75
N THR A 161 8.09 24.55 -34.88
CA THR A 161 9.20 23.69 -35.37
C THR A 161 10.45 24.52 -35.75
N PRO A 162 11.60 23.88 -36.04
CA PRO A 162 12.92 24.42 -35.72
C PRO A 162 13.59 25.18 -36.87
N THR A 163 14.35 26.24 -36.56
CA THR A 163 15.51 26.70 -37.36
C THR A 163 16.41 27.68 -36.60
N GLN A 164 17.72 27.40 -36.64
CA GLN A 164 18.87 28.32 -36.80
C GLN A 164 19.29 29.29 -35.67
N ILE A 165 20.41 28.93 -35.01
CA ILE A 165 21.65 29.69 -34.72
C ILE A 165 21.53 31.21 -34.43
N SER A 166 21.93 31.63 -33.21
CA SER A 166 23.07 32.55 -32.98
C SER A 166 23.27 32.91 -31.50
N VAL A 167 24.53 33.27 -31.21
CA VAL A 167 25.23 33.46 -29.94
C VAL A 167 24.99 34.86 -29.35
N SER A 168 24.90 35.01 -28.02
CA SER A 168 25.85 35.79 -27.19
C SER A 168 25.37 36.10 -25.76
N SER A 169 26.22 35.71 -24.79
CA SER A 169 26.62 36.38 -23.53
C SER A 169 25.71 37.39 -22.81
N ALA A 170 25.47 37.19 -21.50
CA ALA A 170 26.18 37.90 -20.41
C ALA A 170 25.48 37.70 -19.03
N LEU A 171 26.26 37.18 -18.08
CA LEU A 171 26.14 37.35 -16.61
C LEU A 171 26.94 38.62 -16.21
N PRO A 172 27.09 39.01 -14.92
CA PRO A 172 26.37 38.71 -13.67
C PRO A 172 26.09 39.99 -12.81
N LEU A 173 25.60 39.83 -11.56
CA LEU A 173 26.10 40.45 -10.30
C LEU A 173 24.94 40.59 -9.29
N ILE A 174 24.93 39.81 -8.20
CA ILE A 174 25.48 40.10 -6.85
C ILE A 174 24.70 41.18 -6.09
N GLY A 175 24.13 40.78 -4.95
CA GLY A 175 23.64 41.68 -3.90
C GLY A 175 23.00 40.92 -2.74
N LYS A 176 23.71 40.80 -1.63
CA LYS A 176 23.31 40.20 -0.33
C LYS A 176 23.54 41.29 0.76
N PRO A 177 23.23 41.07 2.06
CA PRO A 177 22.04 41.57 2.76
C PRO A 177 22.33 42.47 3.98
N SER A 178 21.31 43.05 4.62
CA SER A 178 21.34 43.59 6.00
C SER A 178 19.89 43.87 6.48
N SER A 179 19.39 43.39 7.63
CA SER A 179 19.69 43.67 9.05
C SER A 179 18.70 44.66 9.71
N SER A 180 18.48 44.45 11.03
CA SER A 180 17.75 45.22 12.05
C SER A 180 16.24 44.91 12.19
N ARG A 181 15.64 44.52 13.35
CA ARG A 181 15.78 44.77 14.82
C ARG A 181 14.71 45.78 15.31
N HIS A 182 14.12 45.48 16.50
CA HIS A 182 13.24 46.29 17.39
C HIS A 182 11.74 45.96 17.36
N LYS A 183 10.98 45.99 18.46
CA LYS A 183 11.21 45.92 19.93
C LYS A 183 9.82 45.77 20.60
N ASP A 184 9.86 45.37 21.86
CA ASP A 184 8.81 45.05 22.84
C ASP A 184 7.69 46.08 23.13
N GLY A 185 6.61 45.60 23.78
CA GLY A 185 5.65 46.38 24.58
C GLY A 185 4.30 45.65 24.79
N MET A 186 4.13 44.73 25.75
CA MET A 186 3.77 44.91 27.17
C MET A 186 2.29 45.34 27.43
N LYS A 187 1.46 44.46 28.04
CA LYS A 187 0.79 44.66 29.36
C LYS A 187 -0.50 43.81 29.59
N VAL A 188 -0.45 43.06 30.71
CA VAL A 188 -1.41 43.02 31.84
C VAL A 188 -2.73 42.23 31.70
N ALA A 189 -2.86 41.21 32.57
CA ALA A 189 -4.04 40.42 32.97
C ALA A 189 -4.76 41.12 34.18
N PRO A 190 -5.65 40.51 35.00
CA PRO A 190 -6.31 39.19 34.96
C PRO A 190 -7.81 39.22 35.41
N SER A 191 -8.33 38.01 35.73
CA SER A 191 -9.49 37.69 36.57
C SER A 191 -10.82 37.58 35.82
N SER A 192 -11.78 36.75 36.21
CA SER A 192 -11.87 35.61 37.12
C SER A 192 -13.29 35.06 37.01
N ALA A 193 -13.51 33.92 37.69
CA ALA A 193 -14.77 33.48 38.27
C ALA A 193 -15.65 32.53 37.44
N ALA A 194 -15.97 31.46 38.15
CA ALA A 194 -16.67 30.26 37.75
C ALA A 194 -18.10 30.24 38.31
N THR A 195 -18.83 29.23 37.85
CA THR A 195 -19.85 28.44 38.56
C THR A 195 -21.31 28.92 38.69
N LYS A 196 -22.18 27.90 38.60
CA LYS A 196 -23.61 27.76 38.98
C LYS A 196 -24.62 28.21 37.91
N THR A 197 -25.72 27.50 37.63
CA THR A 197 -26.39 26.37 38.31
C THR A 197 -27.35 25.69 37.32
N THR A 198 -27.48 24.38 37.47
CA THR A 198 -28.58 23.52 37.01
C THR A 198 -29.84 23.78 37.83
N ASP A 199 -31.01 23.80 37.18
CA ASP A 199 -32.31 23.49 37.80
C ASP A 199 -33.17 22.69 36.80
N GLU A 200 -33.76 21.62 37.32
CA GLU A 200 -34.74 20.73 36.70
C GLU A 200 -36.16 21.32 36.83
N GLU A 201 -37.05 21.05 35.86
CA GLU A 201 -38.40 20.50 36.16
C GLU A 201 -39.16 20.05 34.90
N LYS A 202 -39.64 18.79 34.94
CA LYS A 202 -41.02 18.26 34.69
C LYS A 202 -41.95 19.03 33.71
N SER A 203 -42.85 18.43 32.91
CA SER A 203 -43.53 17.13 32.92
C SER A 203 -44.49 17.05 31.69
N ASP A 204 -44.92 15.82 31.38
CA ASP A 204 -46.17 15.39 30.71
C ASP A 204 -46.41 15.47 29.18
N GLY A 205 -46.59 14.29 28.57
CA GLY A 205 -47.96 13.79 28.37
C GLY A 205 -48.65 13.97 27.00
N LYS A 206 -48.34 13.08 26.06
CA LYS A 206 -49.28 12.24 25.25
C LYS A 206 -50.54 12.90 24.62
N LYS A 207 -50.64 12.91 23.27
CA LYS A 207 -51.67 12.17 22.48
C LYS A 207 -51.59 12.43 20.97
N VAL A 208 -51.80 11.33 20.24
CA VAL A 208 -52.02 11.16 18.80
C VAL A 208 -53.47 11.51 18.46
N SER A 209 -53.74 12.11 17.29
CA SER A 209 -54.67 11.57 16.26
C SER A 209 -55.15 12.60 15.21
N THR A 210 -55.28 12.09 13.97
CA THR A 210 -56.30 12.35 12.91
C THR A 210 -56.30 13.63 12.05
N LEU A 211 -55.91 13.42 10.78
CA LEU A 211 -56.68 13.64 9.54
C LEU A 211 -58.07 14.31 9.69
N MET A 212 -58.28 15.44 9.00
CA MET A 212 -59.16 15.56 7.83
C MET A 212 -59.12 16.95 7.19
N SER A 213 -59.25 16.97 5.87
CA SER A 213 -59.48 18.11 4.96
C SER A 213 -60.86 18.78 5.21
N PRO A 214 -61.20 19.92 4.55
CA PRO A 214 -61.79 19.80 3.20
C PRO A 214 -61.53 20.97 2.22
N LEU A 215 -61.92 20.69 0.98
CA LEU A 215 -62.05 21.49 -0.23
C LEU A 215 -62.67 22.90 -0.07
N ILE A 216 -62.24 23.83 -0.93
CA ILE A 216 -63.02 24.94 -1.54
C ILE A 216 -62.38 25.15 -2.94
N SER A 217 -62.91 24.67 -4.08
CA SER A 217 -64.08 25.11 -4.87
C SER A 217 -64.11 26.58 -5.28
N THR A 218 -63.95 26.80 -6.59
CA THR A 218 -64.67 27.77 -7.47
C THR A 218 -64.68 29.26 -7.11
N ALA A 219 -64.12 30.09 -7.99
CA ALA A 219 -64.89 31.05 -8.82
C ALA A 219 -63.99 32.21 -9.29
N ASP A 220 -63.80 32.33 -10.61
CA ASP A 220 -63.69 33.63 -11.28
C ASP A 220 -65.02 34.39 -11.12
N PRO A 221 -65.02 35.73 -11.14
CA PRO A 221 -65.47 36.35 -12.38
C PRO A 221 -64.81 37.69 -12.76
N SER A 222 -64.73 37.89 -14.08
CA SER A 222 -65.08 39.10 -14.85
C SER A 222 -64.37 40.45 -14.65
N ASN A 223 -63.87 40.90 -15.82
CA ASN A 223 -63.68 42.27 -16.32
C ASN A 223 -64.77 43.30 -15.97
N SER A 224 -64.34 44.54 -15.73
CA SER A 224 -64.90 45.81 -16.27
C SER A 224 -63.95 46.95 -15.86
N LEU A 225 -63.17 47.58 -16.74
CA LEU A 225 -63.49 48.68 -17.67
C LEU A 225 -64.01 49.97 -16.98
N ILE A 226 -63.28 51.07 -17.25
CA ILE A 226 -63.63 52.51 -17.17
C ILE A 226 -63.71 53.14 -15.77
N GLN A 227 -62.80 54.08 -15.43
CA GLN A 227 -62.99 55.50 -15.76
C GLN A 227 -61.79 56.36 -15.29
N VAL A 228 -61.33 57.21 -16.20
CA VAL A 228 -60.43 58.34 -15.95
C VAL A 228 -61.27 59.47 -15.35
N GLY A 229 -60.87 59.98 -14.19
CA GLY A 229 -61.47 61.14 -13.56
C GLY A 229 -60.47 61.80 -12.62
N GLY A 230 -59.98 62.97 -13.01
CA GLY A 230 -59.08 63.79 -12.20
C GLY A 230 -59.81 64.54 -11.09
N THR A 231 -59.06 64.83 -10.03
CA THR A 231 -59.17 65.91 -9.02
C THR A 231 -58.14 65.51 -7.96
N GLY A 232 -57.05 66.24 -7.70
CA GLY A 232 -56.97 67.65 -7.40
C GLY A 232 -57.18 67.85 -5.90
N GLY A 233 -56.18 67.53 -5.06
CA GLY A 233 -56.18 67.91 -3.64
C GLY A 233 -55.42 66.99 -2.68
N ASN A 234 -54.45 67.58 -1.98
CA ASN A 234 -53.73 67.10 -0.78
C ASN A 234 -52.61 66.05 -0.93
N GLU A 235 -51.42 66.52 -1.33
CA GLU A 235 -50.18 65.72 -1.40
C GLU A 235 -49.43 65.52 -0.07
N ASN A 236 -49.80 66.15 1.04
CA ASN A 236 -48.96 66.11 2.25
C ASN A 236 -49.36 65.05 3.31
N ALA A 237 -50.45 64.30 3.10
CA ALA A 237 -50.92 63.27 4.05
C ALA A 237 -50.69 61.81 3.58
N THR A 238 -50.42 61.59 2.30
CA THR A 238 -50.31 60.24 1.70
C THR A 238 -48.88 59.68 1.71
N GLU A 239 -47.85 60.53 1.83
CA GLU A 239 -46.45 60.08 1.86
C GLU A 239 -46.06 59.40 3.19
N SER A 240 -46.63 59.87 4.30
CA SER A 240 -46.46 59.30 5.65
C SER A 240 -46.99 57.85 5.73
N ASP A 241 -48.18 57.60 5.18
CA ASP A 241 -48.80 56.28 5.24
C ASP A 241 -48.11 55.27 4.29
N ASN A 242 -47.64 55.73 3.12
CA ASN A 242 -46.86 54.88 2.22
C ASN A 242 -45.49 54.49 2.79
N ARG A 243 -44.79 55.40 3.50
CA ARG A 243 -43.55 55.04 4.21
C ARG A 243 -43.79 53.99 5.30
N SER A 244 -44.92 54.05 6.01
CA SER A 244 -45.30 53.08 7.03
C SER A 244 -45.54 51.68 6.43
N LYS A 245 -46.24 51.62 5.29
CA LYS A 245 -46.53 50.38 4.54
C LYS A 245 -45.27 49.76 3.94
N ILE A 246 -44.37 50.57 3.37
CA ILE A 246 -43.08 50.10 2.84
C ILE A 246 -42.19 49.53 3.95
N ARG A 247 -42.16 50.18 5.14
CA ARG A 247 -41.39 49.70 6.30
C ARG A 247 -41.95 48.38 6.86
N LYS A 248 -43.28 48.21 6.89
CA LYS A 248 -43.93 46.94 7.25
C LYS A 248 -43.64 45.83 6.23
N ARG A 249 -43.66 46.12 4.92
CA ARG A 249 -43.29 45.16 3.86
C ARG A 249 -41.82 44.72 3.95
N ARG A 250 -40.89 45.64 4.24
CA ARG A 250 -39.47 45.31 4.47
C ARG A 250 -39.26 44.41 5.69
N LYS A 251 -39.96 44.66 6.81
CA LYS A 251 -39.89 43.80 8.01
C LYS A 251 -40.42 42.40 7.74
N ARG A 252 -41.54 42.27 7.01
CA ARG A 252 -42.10 40.96 6.60
C ARG A 252 -41.15 40.20 5.67
N ARG A 253 -40.53 40.86 4.68
CA ARG A 253 -39.49 40.25 3.83
C ARG A 253 -38.29 39.79 4.66
N LYS A 254 -37.79 40.58 5.60
CA LYS A 254 -36.63 40.20 6.44
C LYS A 254 -36.93 39.03 7.40
N LYS A 255 -38.18 38.90 7.88
CA LYS A 255 -38.60 37.73 8.70
C LYS A 255 -38.74 36.47 7.84
N ARG A 256 -39.29 36.60 6.63
CA ARG A 256 -39.41 35.50 5.66
C ARG A 256 -38.04 35.01 5.17
N TRP A 257 -37.09 35.92 4.94
CA TRP A 257 -35.70 35.57 4.63
C TRP A 257 -35.00 34.82 5.76
N ARG A 258 -35.23 35.19 7.03
CA ARG A 258 -34.65 34.47 8.18
C ARG A 258 -35.22 33.06 8.36
N MET A 259 -36.52 32.87 8.15
CA MET A 259 -37.12 31.53 8.14
C MET A 259 -36.58 30.69 6.97
N PHE A 260 -36.46 31.28 5.77
CA PHE A 260 -35.91 30.57 4.61
C PHE A 260 -34.44 30.18 4.81
N SER A 261 -33.61 31.03 5.41
CA SER A 261 -32.22 30.69 5.73
C SER A 261 -32.10 29.60 6.80
N GLN A 262 -33.02 29.56 7.77
CA GLN A 262 -33.03 28.50 8.78
C GLN A 262 -33.42 27.15 8.19
N VAL A 263 -34.42 27.10 7.29
CA VAL A 263 -34.82 25.88 6.58
C VAL A 263 -33.71 25.37 5.65
N LEU A 264 -33.01 26.28 4.95
CA LEU A 264 -31.86 25.88 4.13
C LEU A 264 -30.70 25.35 4.98
N ASN A 265 -30.46 25.94 6.16
CA ASN A 265 -29.41 25.47 7.06
C ASN A 265 -29.75 24.15 7.75
N SER A 266 -31.03 23.89 8.10
CA SER A 266 -31.46 22.60 8.64
C SER A 266 -31.35 21.49 7.60
N ASN A 267 -31.77 21.75 6.36
CA ASN A 267 -31.67 20.76 5.28
C ASN A 267 -30.21 20.47 4.92
N LYS A 268 -29.33 21.49 4.93
CA LYS A 268 -27.88 21.30 4.74
C LYS A 268 -27.19 20.55 5.88
N ALA A 269 -27.73 20.60 7.10
CA ALA A 269 -27.19 19.84 8.24
C ALA A 269 -27.60 18.37 8.14
N ASP A 270 -28.87 18.11 7.81
CA ASP A 270 -29.42 16.77 7.63
C ASP A 270 -28.81 16.06 6.40
N GLU A 271 -28.64 16.77 5.29
CA GLU A 271 -27.94 16.25 4.11
C GLU A 271 -26.47 15.94 4.44
N ARG A 272 -25.73 16.82 5.13
CA ARG A 272 -24.33 16.55 5.51
C ARG A 272 -24.19 15.32 6.41
N GLY A 273 -25.10 15.13 7.38
CA GLY A 273 -25.13 13.93 8.21
C GLY A 273 -25.38 12.66 7.38
N ARG A 274 -26.30 12.73 6.41
CA ARG A 274 -26.60 11.61 5.51
C ARG A 274 -25.43 11.22 4.60
N TRP A 275 -24.71 12.21 4.05
CA TRP A 275 -23.53 11.99 3.23
C TRP A 275 -22.35 11.44 4.04
N GLN A 276 -22.14 11.92 5.27
CA GLN A 276 -21.11 11.39 6.17
C GLN A 276 -21.37 9.91 6.51
N GLY A 277 -22.63 9.54 6.76
CA GLY A 277 -23.02 8.14 6.95
C GLY A 277 -22.72 7.27 5.74
N LEU A 278 -23.12 7.71 4.54
CA LEU A 278 -22.88 6.97 3.30
C LEU A 278 -21.38 6.77 3.01
N HIS A 279 -20.56 7.81 3.20
CA HIS A 279 -19.10 7.71 3.04
C HIS A 279 -18.48 6.67 3.99
N LEU A 280 -18.94 6.61 5.24
CA LEU A 280 -18.47 5.62 6.20
C LEU A 280 -18.88 4.19 5.79
N TYR A 281 -20.10 3.99 5.29
CA TYR A 281 -20.54 2.69 4.80
C TYR A 281 -19.73 2.21 3.60
N VAL A 282 -19.47 3.08 2.62
CA VAL A 282 -18.62 2.73 1.45
C VAL A 282 -17.21 2.38 1.91
N PHE A 283 -16.63 3.18 2.81
CA PHE A 283 -15.33 2.90 3.40
C PHE A 283 -15.29 1.53 4.10
N LEU A 284 -16.25 1.24 4.97
CA LEU A 284 -16.33 -0.04 5.70
C LEU A 284 -16.57 -1.21 4.76
N ALA A 285 -17.40 -1.05 3.72
CA ALA A 285 -17.65 -2.09 2.73
C ALA A 285 -16.38 -2.41 1.94
N VAL A 286 -15.68 -1.39 1.43
CA VAL A 286 -14.43 -1.57 0.67
C VAL A 286 -13.33 -2.15 1.56
N LEU A 287 -13.21 -1.68 2.80
CA LEU A 287 -12.29 -2.24 3.78
C LEU A 287 -12.61 -3.72 4.02
N GLY A 288 -13.86 -4.06 4.35
CA GLY A 288 -14.29 -5.44 4.60
C GLY A 288 -14.00 -6.36 3.42
N VAL A 289 -14.35 -5.93 2.22
CA VAL A 289 -14.05 -6.61 0.95
C VAL A 289 -12.54 -6.84 0.83
N LEU A 290 -11.70 -5.81 0.94
CA LEU A 290 -10.25 -5.95 0.81
C LEU A 290 -9.62 -6.82 1.91
N LEU A 291 -10.11 -6.76 3.15
CA LEU A 291 -9.59 -7.56 4.26
C LEU A 291 -9.98 -9.03 4.12
N ILE A 292 -11.23 -9.33 3.78
CA ILE A 292 -11.71 -10.70 3.52
C ILE A 292 -11.01 -11.27 2.29
N GLY A 293 -10.87 -10.47 1.23
CA GLY A 293 -10.12 -10.86 0.05
C GLY A 293 -8.67 -11.16 0.38
N GLN A 294 -8.04 -10.36 1.23
CA GLN A 294 -6.65 -10.57 1.62
C GLN A 294 -6.47 -11.82 2.49
N THR A 295 -7.31 -12.06 3.51
CA THR A 295 -7.21 -13.29 4.33
C THR A 295 -7.30 -14.53 3.44
N LEU A 296 -8.22 -14.54 2.49
CA LEU A 296 -8.46 -15.68 1.62
C LEU A 296 -7.44 -15.83 0.48
N ALA A 297 -6.79 -14.73 0.08
CA ALA A 297 -5.72 -14.71 -0.93
C ALA A 297 -4.34 -15.02 -0.33
N THR A 298 -4.14 -14.86 0.98
CA THR A 298 -2.83 -15.14 1.62
C THR A 298 -2.24 -16.53 1.38
N PRO A 299 -3.00 -17.64 1.25
CA PRO A 299 -2.43 -18.93 0.89
C PRO A 299 -1.69 -18.94 -0.45
N LEU A 300 -1.98 -18.01 -1.37
CA LEU A 300 -1.30 -17.95 -2.66
C LEU A 300 0.20 -17.74 -2.51
N ASP A 301 0.61 -16.94 -1.54
CA ASP A 301 2.02 -16.61 -1.35
C ASP A 301 2.66 -17.66 -0.43
N THR A 302 2.08 -17.87 0.75
CA THR A 302 2.68 -18.73 1.78
C THR A 302 2.60 -20.22 1.46
N ALA A 303 1.48 -20.70 0.90
CA ALA A 303 1.36 -22.13 0.60
C ALA A 303 2.20 -22.52 -0.63
N ALA A 304 2.27 -21.66 -1.65
CA ALA A 304 3.10 -21.91 -2.82
C ALA A 304 4.59 -22.02 -2.45
N ASP A 305 5.10 -21.07 -1.66
CA ASP A 305 6.49 -21.08 -1.21
C ASP A 305 6.79 -22.31 -0.32
N ASN A 306 5.86 -22.69 0.58
CA ASN A 306 6.01 -23.91 1.39
C ASN A 306 6.04 -25.18 0.54
N MET A 307 5.14 -25.30 -0.44
CA MET A 307 5.11 -26.47 -1.33
C MET A 307 6.38 -26.58 -2.17
N LEU A 308 6.89 -25.46 -2.66
CA LEU A 308 8.15 -25.44 -3.40
C LEU A 308 9.33 -25.82 -2.50
N HIS A 309 9.35 -25.29 -1.27
CA HIS A 309 10.38 -25.61 -0.29
C HIS A 309 10.39 -27.10 0.09
N GLU A 310 9.23 -27.66 0.45
CA GLU A 310 9.07 -29.10 0.73
C GLU A 310 9.50 -29.96 -0.46
N TYR A 311 9.12 -29.56 -1.68
CA TYR A 311 9.54 -30.26 -2.89
C TYR A 311 11.06 -30.21 -3.07
N LEU A 312 11.68 -29.03 -2.92
CA LEU A 312 13.12 -28.87 -3.09
C LEU A 312 13.93 -29.58 -2.01
N GLN A 313 13.42 -29.62 -0.78
CA GLN A 313 14.05 -30.34 0.31
C GLN A 313 14.02 -31.85 0.09
N MET A 314 12.92 -32.39 -0.43
CA MET A 314 12.85 -33.81 -0.84
C MET A 314 13.88 -34.16 -1.92
N GLN A 315 14.23 -33.19 -2.77
CA GLN A 315 15.19 -33.37 -3.86
C GLN A 315 16.62 -32.92 -3.51
N ASP A 316 16.87 -32.57 -2.25
CA ASP A 316 18.15 -32.02 -1.77
C ASP A 316 18.68 -30.86 -2.62
N ALA A 317 17.77 -29.99 -3.06
CA ALA A 317 18.03 -28.88 -3.97
C ALA A 317 17.49 -27.54 -3.41
N THR A 318 17.51 -27.39 -2.08
CA THR A 318 17.00 -26.21 -1.35
C THR A 318 17.69 -24.91 -1.76
N GLU A 319 18.96 -24.96 -2.18
CA GLU A 319 19.71 -23.81 -2.70
C GLU A 319 19.01 -23.10 -3.88
N ARG A 320 18.19 -23.83 -4.64
CA ARG A 320 17.47 -23.31 -5.82
C ARG A 320 16.15 -22.62 -5.48
N LEU A 321 15.77 -22.56 -4.21
CA LEU A 321 14.51 -21.93 -3.77
C LEU A 321 14.37 -20.47 -4.22
N HIS A 322 15.50 -19.78 -4.42
CA HIS A 322 15.52 -18.38 -4.82
C HIS A 322 15.55 -18.15 -6.34
N GLU A 323 15.70 -19.20 -7.15
CA GLU A 323 15.73 -19.08 -8.62
C GLU A 323 14.42 -18.55 -9.23
N PRO A 324 13.22 -18.90 -8.72
CA PRO A 324 11.96 -18.36 -9.26
C PRO A 324 11.70 -16.88 -8.94
N ARG A 325 12.33 -16.33 -7.90
CA ARG A 325 12.11 -14.95 -7.44
C ARG A 325 12.38 -13.86 -8.49
N PRO A 326 13.51 -13.84 -9.24
CA PRO A 326 13.76 -12.84 -10.29
C PRO A 326 12.68 -12.83 -11.38
N TRP A 327 12.12 -14.00 -11.73
CA TRP A 327 11.02 -14.08 -12.70
C TRP A 327 9.76 -13.38 -12.21
N GLY A 328 9.51 -13.38 -10.90
CA GLY A 328 8.47 -12.56 -10.27
C GLY A 328 8.62 -11.07 -10.59
N PHE A 329 9.82 -10.52 -10.43
CA PHE A 329 10.09 -9.10 -10.70
C PHE A 329 10.01 -8.76 -12.20
N LEU A 330 10.45 -9.68 -13.07
CA LEU A 330 10.27 -9.53 -14.52
C LEU A 330 8.78 -9.45 -14.88
N GLY A 331 7.96 -10.33 -14.31
CA GLY A 331 6.51 -10.33 -14.49
C GLY A 331 5.86 -9.04 -14.00
N ALA A 332 6.27 -8.55 -12.82
CA ALA A 332 5.83 -7.26 -12.29
C ALA A 332 6.16 -6.09 -13.25
N ALA A 333 7.39 -6.06 -13.79
CA ALA A 333 7.82 -5.00 -14.70
C ALA A 333 7.04 -5.00 -16.02
N VAL A 334 6.86 -6.18 -16.62
CA VAL A 334 6.11 -6.29 -17.88
C VAL A 334 4.62 -5.95 -17.67
N ALA A 335 4.01 -6.49 -16.61
CA ALA A 335 2.60 -6.27 -16.32
C ALA A 335 2.26 -4.82 -15.97
N SER A 336 3.12 -4.12 -15.22
CA SER A 336 2.88 -2.71 -14.85
C SER A 336 2.91 -1.80 -16.07
N VAL A 337 3.84 -2.02 -17.01
CA VAL A 337 3.92 -1.27 -18.28
C VAL A 337 2.71 -1.55 -19.16
N ILE A 338 2.39 -2.83 -19.37
CA ILE A 338 1.19 -3.22 -20.16
C ILE A 338 -0.05 -2.56 -19.57
N SER A 339 -0.20 -2.61 -18.24
CA SER A 339 -1.38 -2.05 -17.59
C SER A 339 -1.46 -0.53 -17.72
N GLY A 340 -0.34 0.19 -17.60
CA GLY A 340 -0.30 1.64 -17.81
C GLY A 340 -0.63 2.03 -19.26
N ILE A 341 -0.07 1.30 -20.25
CA ILE A 341 -0.36 1.49 -21.67
C ILE A 341 -1.85 1.27 -21.94
N MET A 342 -2.40 0.14 -21.49
CA MET A 342 -3.80 -0.18 -21.70
C MET A 342 -4.74 0.84 -21.06
N ALA A 343 -4.37 1.41 -19.91
CA ALA A 343 -5.20 2.40 -19.25
C ALA A 343 -5.21 3.75 -19.99
N ASP A 344 -4.05 4.21 -20.47
CA ASP A 344 -3.93 5.45 -21.27
C ASP A 344 -4.68 5.34 -22.62
N TYR A 345 -4.55 4.22 -23.35
CA TYR A 345 -5.25 4.02 -24.63
C TYR A 345 -6.72 3.61 -24.46
N GLY A 346 -7.03 2.90 -23.37
CA GLY A 346 -8.34 2.33 -23.09
C GLY A 346 -9.40 3.37 -22.72
N CYS A 347 -9.01 4.47 -22.06
CA CYS A 347 -9.94 5.56 -21.73
C CYS A 347 -10.61 6.16 -22.97
N LEU A 348 -9.92 6.15 -24.12
CA LEU A 348 -10.46 6.67 -25.37
C LEU A 348 -11.56 5.77 -25.98
N SER A 349 -11.64 4.49 -25.59
CA SER A 349 -12.41 3.50 -26.36
C SER A 349 -13.46 2.70 -25.56
N PHE A 350 -13.26 2.35 -24.28
CA PHE A 350 -14.11 1.34 -23.60
C PHE A 350 -14.52 1.62 -22.15
N GLY A 351 -14.27 2.82 -21.59
CA GLY A 351 -14.77 3.19 -20.25
C GLY A 351 -13.68 3.72 -19.30
N PRO A 352 -13.93 3.75 -17.98
CA PRO A 352 -12.97 4.29 -17.01
C PRO A 352 -11.66 3.47 -17.04
N ALA A 353 -10.52 4.16 -17.15
CA ALA A 353 -9.17 3.60 -17.22
C ALA A 353 -8.90 2.51 -16.16
N LEU A 354 -9.53 2.65 -15.00
CA LEU A 354 -9.45 1.69 -13.91
C LEU A 354 -9.99 0.28 -14.22
N LEU A 355 -11.07 0.15 -14.98
CA LEU A 355 -11.63 -1.18 -15.28
C LEU A 355 -10.59 -2.05 -15.98
N PHE A 356 -9.68 -1.46 -16.75
CA PHE A 356 -8.58 -2.17 -17.38
C PHE A 356 -7.58 -2.73 -16.36
N HIS A 357 -7.25 -2.01 -15.29
CA HIS A 357 -6.38 -2.53 -14.22
C HIS A 357 -7.01 -3.74 -13.53
N LEU A 358 -8.32 -3.69 -13.26
CA LEU A 358 -9.07 -4.81 -12.68
C LEU A 358 -9.19 -5.99 -13.65
N TYR A 359 -9.44 -5.74 -14.94
CA TYR A 359 -9.50 -6.80 -15.95
C TYR A 359 -8.13 -7.43 -16.19
N ASN A 360 -7.05 -6.66 -16.20
CA ASN A 360 -5.69 -7.18 -16.27
C ASN A 360 -5.39 -8.07 -15.05
N TYR A 361 -5.75 -7.61 -13.85
CA TYR A 361 -5.63 -8.40 -12.63
C TYR A 361 -6.37 -9.75 -12.73
N ILE A 362 -7.63 -9.72 -13.18
CA ILE A 362 -8.45 -10.93 -13.38
C ILE A 362 -7.82 -11.82 -14.45
N GLY A 363 -7.39 -11.25 -15.58
CA GLY A 363 -6.76 -11.97 -16.68
C GLY A 363 -5.49 -12.71 -16.24
N PHE A 364 -4.59 -12.04 -15.51
CA PHE A 364 -3.42 -12.71 -14.94
C PHE A 364 -3.83 -13.84 -13.99
N HIS A 365 -4.82 -13.63 -13.11
CA HIS A 365 -5.29 -14.69 -12.19
C HIS A 365 -5.91 -15.89 -12.93
N LEU A 366 -6.62 -15.68 -14.03
CA LEU A 366 -7.12 -16.77 -14.87
C LEU A 366 -5.96 -17.57 -15.48
N ILE A 367 -4.91 -16.89 -15.96
CA ILE A 367 -3.72 -17.54 -16.50
C ILE A 367 -2.95 -18.30 -15.41
N ILE A 368 -2.91 -17.79 -14.17
CA ILE A 368 -2.25 -18.43 -13.01
C ILE A 368 -2.85 -19.81 -12.68
N ILE A 369 -4.12 -20.07 -13.00
CA ILE A 369 -4.74 -21.38 -12.75
C ILE A 369 -3.95 -22.49 -13.45
N LEU A 370 -3.41 -22.24 -14.65
CA LEU A 370 -2.66 -23.24 -15.42
C LEU A 370 -1.38 -23.73 -14.70
N PRO A 371 -0.41 -22.88 -14.30
CA PRO A 371 0.75 -23.34 -13.55
C PRO A 371 0.41 -23.91 -12.18
N ILE A 372 -0.71 -23.53 -11.55
CA ILE A 372 -1.16 -24.17 -10.28
C ILE A 372 -1.46 -25.66 -10.49
N LEU A 373 -2.08 -26.03 -11.61
CA LEU A 373 -2.40 -27.44 -11.91
C LEU A 373 -1.14 -28.30 -12.01
N PHE A 374 -0.03 -27.72 -12.46
CA PHE A 374 1.27 -28.38 -12.61
C PHE A 374 2.26 -28.05 -11.49
N TYR A 375 1.82 -27.34 -10.44
CA TYR A 375 2.72 -26.91 -9.37
C TYR A 375 3.36 -28.14 -8.69
N PRO A 376 4.67 -28.09 -8.39
CA PRO A 376 5.37 -29.21 -7.77
C PRO A 376 4.78 -29.56 -6.41
N LEU A 377 4.63 -30.85 -6.16
CA LEU A 377 4.13 -31.41 -4.91
C LEU A 377 5.08 -32.51 -4.43
N ALA A 378 5.37 -32.52 -3.14
CA ALA A 378 6.00 -33.65 -2.48
C ALA A 378 5.03 -34.84 -2.49
N LYS A 379 5.49 -36.02 -2.94
CA LYS A 379 4.64 -37.22 -3.11
C LYS A 379 4.38 -37.96 -1.80
N ASP A 380 5.28 -37.86 -0.81
CA ASP A 380 5.15 -38.49 0.50
C ASP A 380 5.66 -37.55 1.62
N PRO A 381 4.79 -36.75 2.25
CA PRO A 381 5.18 -35.85 3.34
C PRO A 381 5.58 -36.60 4.63
N GLN A 382 5.45 -37.93 4.67
CA GLN A 382 5.57 -38.74 5.88
C GLN A 382 7.02 -39.05 6.29
N GLN A 383 8.00 -38.96 5.38
CA GLN A 383 9.43 -39.18 5.66
C GLN A 383 10.21 -37.90 6.00
N SER A 384 9.70 -36.72 5.61
CA SER A 384 10.26 -35.44 6.06
C SER A 384 9.68 -35.12 7.45
N GLY A 385 10.46 -35.28 8.52
CA GLY A 385 10.08 -35.02 9.92
C GLY A 385 9.54 -33.61 10.25
N ILE A 386 9.35 -32.77 9.24
CA ILE A 386 8.78 -31.41 9.27
C ILE A 386 7.28 -31.43 9.55
N VAL A 387 6.63 -32.54 9.23
CA VAL A 387 5.18 -32.68 9.22
C VAL A 387 4.63 -32.96 10.64
N GLY A 388 5.50 -33.16 11.63
CA GLY A 388 5.18 -33.19 13.06
C GLY A 388 5.44 -31.89 13.82
N LEU A 389 5.96 -30.84 13.17
CA LEU A 389 6.47 -29.67 13.88
C LEU A 389 5.33 -28.78 14.40
N SER A 390 5.29 -28.62 15.72
CA SER A 390 4.56 -27.55 16.38
C SER A 390 5.15 -26.21 15.96
N PHE A 391 4.69 -25.69 14.82
CA PHE A 391 5.15 -24.43 14.23
C PHE A 391 5.11 -23.30 15.26
N GLY A 392 4.09 -23.27 16.12
CA GLY A 392 3.99 -22.29 17.20
C GLY A 392 5.17 -22.37 18.19
N GLY A 393 5.47 -23.55 18.72
CA GLY A 393 6.55 -23.73 19.70
C GLY A 393 7.94 -23.42 19.12
N GLN A 394 8.21 -23.86 17.89
CA GLN A 394 9.51 -23.63 17.25
C GLN A 394 9.69 -22.21 16.73
N PHE A 395 8.62 -21.56 16.26
CA PHE A 395 8.66 -20.15 15.87
C PHE A 395 9.04 -19.25 17.05
N PHE A 396 8.42 -19.45 18.22
CA PHE A 396 8.78 -18.69 19.42
C PHE A 396 10.18 -19.04 19.94
N LYS A 397 10.61 -20.30 19.88
CA LYS A 397 11.97 -20.70 20.27
C LYS A 397 13.04 -20.10 19.35
N SER A 398 12.86 -20.18 18.03
CA SER A 398 13.77 -19.63 17.02
C SER A 398 13.87 -18.10 17.13
N ASN A 399 12.73 -17.42 17.22
CA ASN A 399 12.70 -15.96 17.37
C ASN A 399 13.26 -15.48 18.71
N ARG A 400 13.16 -16.28 19.78
CA ARG A 400 13.78 -15.95 21.06
C ARG A 400 15.29 -15.87 20.91
N VAL A 401 15.94 -16.78 20.18
CA VAL A 401 17.39 -16.74 19.94
C VAL A 401 17.79 -15.46 19.18
N LEU A 402 17.01 -15.09 18.15
CA LEU A 402 17.23 -13.88 17.36
C LEU A 402 17.03 -12.58 18.17
N ALA A 403 16.18 -12.60 19.19
CA ALA A 403 15.85 -11.45 20.01
C ALA A 403 16.91 -11.05 21.05
N TRP A 404 17.95 -11.87 21.29
CA TRP A 404 18.99 -11.56 22.28
C TRP A 404 20.26 -10.93 21.69
N ASP A 405 20.47 -11.01 20.37
CA ASP A 405 21.59 -10.36 19.70
C ASP A 405 21.22 -8.94 19.25
N LYS A 406 22.00 -7.96 19.71
CA LYS A 406 21.82 -6.53 19.37
C LYS A 406 21.91 -6.30 17.85
N TRP A 407 22.77 -7.04 17.15
CA TRP A 407 22.92 -6.93 15.71
C TRP A 407 21.73 -7.52 14.97
N ALA A 408 21.25 -8.68 15.41
CA ALA A 408 20.04 -9.28 14.84
C ALA A 408 18.82 -8.36 15.00
N ILE A 409 18.62 -7.76 16.17
CA ILE A 409 17.56 -6.76 16.39
C ILE A 409 17.71 -5.58 15.44
N ALA A 410 18.92 -5.02 15.32
CA ALA A 410 19.17 -3.90 14.41
C ALA A 410 18.86 -4.25 12.94
N MET A 411 19.19 -5.46 12.49
CA MET A 411 18.87 -5.93 11.14
C MET A 411 17.37 -6.14 10.94
N MET A 412 16.67 -6.72 11.92
CA MET A 412 15.21 -6.88 11.87
C MET A 412 14.49 -5.54 11.79
N VAL A 413 14.90 -4.57 12.61
CA VAL A 413 14.35 -3.21 12.57
C VAL A 413 14.64 -2.55 11.23
N SER A 414 15.85 -2.71 10.69
CA SER A 414 16.21 -2.19 9.36
C SER A 414 15.33 -2.76 8.26
N LEU A 415 15.06 -4.07 8.31
CA LEU A 415 14.21 -4.74 7.35
C LEU A 415 12.74 -4.31 7.49
N ALA A 416 12.27 -4.08 8.72
CA ALA A 416 10.94 -3.51 9.00
C ALA A 416 10.80 -2.09 8.42
N VAL A 417 11.81 -1.23 8.62
CA VAL A 417 11.83 0.14 8.09
C VAL A 417 11.89 0.13 6.57
N SER A 418 12.77 -0.67 5.96
CA SER A 418 12.89 -0.79 4.50
C SER A 418 11.59 -1.30 3.86
N GLY A 419 10.96 -2.30 4.47
CA GLY A 419 9.64 -2.79 4.09
C GLY A 419 8.54 -1.75 4.24
N GLY A 420 8.54 -1.02 5.35
CA GLY A 420 7.62 0.09 5.59
C GLY A 420 7.74 1.18 4.52
N VAL A 421 8.96 1.54 4.14
CA VAL A 421 9.19 2.51 3.06
C VAL A 421 8.75 1.96 1.69
N THR A 422 8.85 0.66 1.47
CA THR A 422 8.32 0.00 0.25
C THR A 422 6.81 0.22 0.15
N ALA A 423 6.08 0.04 1.25
CA ALA A 423 4.65 0.32 1.28
C ALA A 423 4.31 1.81 1.08
N VAL A 424 5.16 2.72 1.55
CA VAL A 424 5.00 4.17 1.29
C VAL A 424 5.12 4.46 -0.21
N VAL A 425 6.13 3.90 -0.87
CA VAL A 425 6.29 4.04 -2.32
C VAL A 425 5.10 3.43 -3.05
N GLU A 426 4.68 2.21 -2.72
CA GLU A 426 3.50 1.58 -3.34
C GLU A 426 2.21 2.41 -3.15
N THR A 427 2.06 3.07 -2.00
CA THR A 427 0.86 3.86 -1.70
C THR A 427 0.87 5.23 -2.39
N LEU A 428 2.02 5.93 -2.41
CA LEU A 428 2.12 7.32 -2.86
C LEU A 428 2.67 7.50 -4.28
N LEU A 429 3.32 6.50 -4.88
CA LEU A 429 4.02 6.65 -6.15
C LEU A 429 3.10 7.16 -7.26
N ALA A 430 1.92 6.56 -7.40
CA ALA A 430 0.95 6.98 -8.41
C ALA A 430 0.48 8.42 -8.19
N TRP A 431 0.26 8.82 -6.93
CA TRP A 431 -0.10 10.19 -6.56
C TRP A 431 0.99 11.19 -6.92
N HIS A 432 2.25 10.83 -6.67
CA HIS A 432 3.41 11.68 -6.96
C HIS A 432 3.61 11.89 -8.46
N ILE A 433 3.50 10.83 -9.25
CA ILE A 433 3.63 10.95 -10.70
C ILE A 433 2.49 11.77 -11.29
N VAL A 434 1.26 11.54 -10.82
CA VAL A 434 0.08 12.30 -11.26
C VAL A 434 0.17 13.77 -10.84
N SER A 435 0.71 14.09 -9.66
CA SER A 435 0.88 15.49 -9.22
C SER A 435 1.92 16.25 -10.05
N LEU A 436 2.91 15.55 -10.61
CA LEU A 436 3.86 16.09 -11.58
C LEU A 436 3.30 16.17 -13.02
N GLY A 437 2.03 15.78 -13.24
CA GLY A 437 1.41 15.76 -14.55
C GLY A 437 1.80 14.55 -15.42
N GLY A 438 2.31 13.47 -14.82
CA GLY A 438 2.63 12.22 -15.49
C GLY A 438 1.39 11.40 -15.87
N SER A 439 1.52 10.60 -16.93
CA SER A 439 0.52 9.64 -17.40
C SER A 439 0.52 8.35 -16.59
N GLU A 440 -0.49 7.48 -16.78
CA GLU A 440 -0.54 6.18 -16.09
C GLU A 440 0.53 5.23 -16.66
N THR A 441 0.90 5.39 -17.93
CA THR A 441 2.12 4.76 -18.49
C THR A 441 3.39 5.14 -17.73
N ALA A 442 3.55 6.41 -17.33
CA ALA A 442 4.73 6.83 -16.56
C ALA A 442 4.78 6.12 -15.19
N VAL A 443 3.63 5.91 -14.55
CA VAL A 443 3.50 5.09 -13.33
C VAL A 443 3.92 3.65 -13.61
N GLY A 444 3.41 3.04 -14.68
CA GLY A 444 3.76 1.69 -15.10
C GLY A 444 5.26 1.49 -15.35
N VAL A 445 5.90 2.44 -16.04
CA VAL A 445 7.35 2.46 -16.32
C VAL A 445 8.16 2.65 -15.05
N ALA A 446 7.72 3.50 -14.14
CA ALA A 446 8.34 3.73 -12.84
C ALA A 446 8.37 2.45 -11.97
N ILE A 447 7.25 1.73 -11.90
CA ILE A 447 7.15 0.44 -11.19
C ILE A 447 8.03 -0.61 -11.85
N ALA A 448 8.09 -0.62 -13.19
CA ALA A 448 8.92 -1.55 -13.93
C ALA A 448 10.41 -1.31 -13.67
N ALA A 449 10.85 -0.05 -13.64
CA ALA A 449 12.22 0.29 -13.32
C ALA A 449 12.62 -0.16 -11.91
N GLY A 450 11.74 0.02 -10.91
CA GLY A 450 11.96 -0.50 -9.56
C GLY A 450 12.04 -2.03 -9.50
N SER A 451 11.14 -2.71 -10.22
CA SER A 451 11.13 -4.18 -10.29
C SER A 451 12.39 -4.73 -10.98
N LEU A 452 12.83 -4.11 -12.07
CA LEU A 452 14.09 -4.45 -12.74
C LEU A 452 15.31 -4.18 -11.83
N GLY A 453 15.24 -3.12 -11.03
CA GLY A 453 16.21 -2.84 -9.97
C GLY A 453 16.34 -4.02 -9.00
N GLU A 454 15.23 -4.52 -8.44
CA GLU A 454 15.23 -5.69 -7.56
C GLU A 454 15.74 -6.96 -8.25
N MET A 455 15.42 -7.15 -9.54
CA MET A 455 15.91 -8.29 -10.33
C MET A 455 17.43 -8.24 -10.54
N SER A 456 18.02 -7.05 -10.66
CA SER A 456 19.44 -6.86 -10.98
C SER A 456 20.39 -7.02 -9.78
N ALA A 457 19.88 -6.92 -8.55
CA ALA A 457 20.68 -7.01 -7.32
C ALA A 457 21.60 -8.24 -7.19
N PRO A 458 21.17 -9.49 -7.48
CA PRO A 458 22.07 -10.65 -7.40
C PRO A 458 23.24 -10.57 -8.39
N LEU A 459 23.03 -9.96 -9.57
CA LEU A 459 24.11 -9.75 -10.54
C LEU A 459 25.12 -8.73 -10.01
N LEU A 460 24.63 -7.63 -9.44
CA LEU A 460 25.48 -6.59 -8.85
C LEU A 460 26.28 -7.10 -7.66
N LEU A 461 25.68 -7.92 -6.79
CA LEU A 461 26.39 -8.54 -5.67
C LEU A 461 27.49 -9.49 -6.16
N ARG A 462 27.21 -10.30 -7.19
CA ARG A 462 28.21 -11.20 -7.79
C ARG A 462 29.37 -10.43 -8.42
N ILE A 463 29.08 -9.34 -9.15
CA ILE A 463 30.10 -8.46 -9.72
C ILE A 463 30.91 -7.79 -8.60
N SER A 464 30.24 -7.33 -7.54
CA SER A 464 30.91 -6.69 -6.41
C SER A 464 31.85 -7.65 -5.67
N SER A 465 31.47 -8.92 -5.50
CA SER A 465 32.34 -9.93 -4.90
C SER A 465 33.57 -10.24 -5.76
N LEU A 466 33.47 -10.07 -7.07
CA LEU A 466 34.60 -10.24 -7.99
C LEU A 466 35.52 -9.00 -7.98
N CYS A 467 34.96 -7.80 -7.88
CA CYS A 467 35.73 -6.54 -7.88
C CYS A 467 36.36 -6.18 -6.52
N LEU A 468 35.72 -6.54 -5.41
CA LEU A 468 36.14 -6.18 -4.04
C LEU A 468 36.80 -7.36 -3.32
N SER A 469 37.69 -8.08 -4.02
CA SER A 469 38.34 -9.33 -3.58
C SER A 469 39.12 -9.24 -2.26
N HIS A 470 39.31 -8.06 -1.67
CA HIS A 470 40.23 -7.87 -0.54
C HIS A 470 39.61 -7.48 0.81
N ARG A 471 38.30 -7.16 0.88
CA ARG A 471 37.63 -6.85 2.15
C ARG A 471 36.12 -6.94 2.02
N HIS A 472 35.53 -8.06 2.43
CA HIS A 472 34.07 -8.14 2.51
C HIS A 472 33.56 -7.23 3.64
N PRO A 473 32.73 -6.21 3.35
CA PRO A 473 32.13 -5.40 4.41
C PRO A 473 31.28 -6.30 5.31
N SER A 474 31.31 -6.03 6.62
CA SER A 474 30.47 -6.75 7.58
C SER A 474 28.99 -6.60 7.18
N ALA A 475 28.20 -7.63 7.43
CA ALA A 475 26.78 -7.63 7.09
C ALA A 475 25.99 -6.39 7.57
N PRO A 476 26.19 -5.85 8.79
CA PRO A 476 25.49 -4.63 9.19
C PRO A 476 25.88 -3.40 8.37
N ILE A 477 27.12 -3.33 7.86
CA ILE A 477 27.56 -2.25 6.95
C ILE A 477 26.84 -2.36 5.61
N ARG A 478 26.62 -3.58 5.09
CA ARG A 478 25.85 -3.78 3.84
C ARG A 478 24.41 -3.32 3.99
N VAL A 479 23.76 -3.66 5.11
CA VAL A 479 22.40 -3.19 5.41
C VAL A 479 22.38 -1.67 5.54
N ALA A 480 23.32 -1.07 6.27
CA ALA A 480 23.36 0.38 6.39
C ALA A 480 23.57 1.11 5.05
N LEU A 481 24.46 0.60 4.19
CA LEU A 481 24.66 1.14 2.85
C LEU A 481 23.39 1.04 2.01
N SER A 482 22.66 -0.07 2.11
CA SER A 482 21.38 -0.23 1.41
C SER A 482 20.32 0.78 1.88
N LEU A 483 20.23 1.08 3.18
CA LEU A 483 19.32 2.10 3.71
C LEU A 483 19.69 3.51 3.27
N LEU A 484 20.99 3.84 3.22
CA LEU A 484 21.48 5.12 2.70
C LEU A 484 21.16 5.28 1.21
N LEU A 485 21.32 4.21 0.42
CA LEU A 485 20.97 4.21 -0.99
C LEU A 485 19.46 4.35 -1.19
N GLN A 486 18.65 3.65 -0.38
CA GLN A 486 17.20 3.75 -0.39
C GLN A 486 16.72 5.17 -0.05
N GLY A 487 17.31 5.79 0.99
CA GLY A 487 17.00 7.15 1.40
C GLY A 487 17.41 8.20 0.35
N SER A 488 18.60 8.06 -0.24
CA SER A 488 19.05 8.98 -1.29
C SER A 488 18.20 8.89 -2.57
N ALA A 489 17.75 7.68 -2.95
CA ALA A 489 16.82 7.49 -4.06
C ALA A 489 15.45 8.18 -3.82
N LEU A 490 14.94 8.15 -2.59
CA LEU A 490 13.70 8.85 -2.22
C LEU A 490 13.87 10.36 -2.16
N LEU A 491 14.99 10.86 -1.64
CA LEU A 491 15.31 12.30 -1.71
C LEU A 491 15.38 12.77 -3.16
N ALA A 492 16.06 12.01 -4.03
CA ALA A 492 16.10 12.30 -5.45
C ALA A 492 14.69 12.34 -6.05
N SER A 493 13.84 11.35 -5.73
CA SER A 493 12.45 11.27 -6.21
C SER A 493 11.59 12.46 -5.77
N SER A 494 11.87 13.05 -4.60
CA SER A 494 11.17 14.24 -4.11
C SER A 494 11.68 15.54 -4.76
N LEU A 495 12.97 15.62 -5.09
CA LEU A 495 13.61 16.81 -5.66
C LEU A 495 13.46 16.93 -7.19
N LEU A 496 13.24 15.80 -7.87
CA LEU A 496 13.14 15.75 -9.33
C LEU A 496 11.75 16.23 -9.79
N PRO A 497 11.68 17.31 -10.61
CA PRO A 497 10.39 17.88 -11.03
C PRO A 497 9.78 17.15 -12.24
N TRP A 498 10.49 16.21 -12.85
CA TRP A 498 10.08 15.59 -14.12
C TRP A 498 9.61 14.14 -13.90
N PRO A 499 8.38 13.76 -14.33
CA PRO A 499 7.85 12.42 -14.11
C PRO A 499 8.70 11.32 -14.76
N TRP A 500 9.34 11.61 -15.89
CA TRP A 500 10.19 10.66 -16.64
C TRP A 500 11.58 10.43 -16.03
N THR A 501 11.96 11.21 -15.02
CA THR A 501 13.24 11.01 -14.30
C THR A 501 13.07 10.10 -13.09
N LEU A 502 11.83 9.92 -12.60
CA LEU A 502 11.50 9.03 -11.48
C LEU A 502 11.84 7.55 -11.71
N PRO A 503 11.68 6.97 -12.93
CA PRO A 503 12.08 5.59 -13.18
C PRO A 503 13.56 5.32 -12.82
N LEU A 504 14.46 6.25 -13.09
CA LEU A 504 15.88 6.08 -12.75
C LEU A 504 16.10 6.06 -11.23
N ALA A 505 15.46 6.97 -10.50
CA ALA A 505 15.52 6.97 -9.04
C ALA A 505 14.91 5.69 -8.45
N LEU A 506 13.83 5.19 -9.04
CA LEU A 506 13.16 3.97 -8.60
C LEU A 506 13.95 2.70 -8.95
N LEU A 507 14.73 2.70 -10.03
CA LEU A 507 15.67 1.62 -10.32
C LEU A 507 16.71 1.49 -9.19
N VAL A 508 17.32 2.61 -8.79
CA VAL A 508 18.27 2.65 -7.66
C VAL A 508 17.60 2.21 -6.36
N TYR A 509 16.36 2.67 -6.13
CA TYR A 509 15.55 2.24 -5.00
C TYR A 509 15.32 0.72 -5.00
N GLY A 510 14.92 0.13 -6.12
CA GLY A 510 14.71 -1.32 -6.24
C GLY A 510 15.98 -2.12 -5.95
N VAL A 511 17.13 -1.69 -6.50
CA VAL A 511 18.42 -2.30 -6.17
C VAL A 511 18.68 -2.24 -4.67
N SER A 512 18.45 -1.09 -4.03
CA SER A 512 18.69 -0.91 -2.60
C SER A 512 17.82 -1.81 -1.71
N VAL A 513 16.54 -1.98 -2.03
CA VAL A 513 15.62 -2.85 -1.28
C VAL A 513 16.06 -4.32 -1.39
N ALA A 514 16.43 -4.76 -2.59
CA ALA A 514 16.93 -6.11 -2.78
C ALA A 514 18.26 -6.33 -2.05
N LEU A 515 19.19 -5.36 -2.07
CA LEU A 515 20.44 -5.43 -1.30
C LEU A 515 20.18 -5.54 0.22
N ALA A 516 19.22 -4.77 0.76
CA ALA A 516 18.86 -4.84 2.17
C ALA A 516 18.40 -6.25 2.56
N ARG A 517 17.51 -6.84 1.75
CA ARG A 517 16.98 -8.20 1.98
C ARG A 517 18.07 -9.26 1.89
N ARG A 518 18.90 -9.22 0.85
CA ARG A 518 20.00 -10.18 0.65
C ARG A 518 21.14 -10.04 1.66
N ALA A 519 21.29 -8.88 2.30
CA ALA A 519 22.30 -8.70 3.33
C ALA A 519 21.93 -9.40 4.65
N VAL A 520 20.63 -9.58 4.92
CA VAL A 520 20.12 -10.21 6.14
C VAL A 520 19.99 -11.74 5.99
N GLU A 521 19.57 -12.26 4.84
CA GLU A 521 19.32 -13.70 4.61
C GLU A 521 20.47 -14.61 5.10
N PRO A 522 21.75 -14.41 4.70
CA PRO A 522 22.85 -15.28 5.13
C PRO A 522 23.18 -15.20 6.63
N GLN A 523 22.84 -14.09 7.28
CA GLN A 523 23.08 -13.96 8.72
C GLN A 523 22.11 -14.85 9.50
N VAL A 524 20.88 -14.95 9.02
CA VAL A 524 19.83 -15.75 9.67
C VAL A 524 20.22 -17.21 9.64
N GLU A 525 20.69 -17.71 8.49
CA GLU A 525 21.25 -19.05 8.33
C GLU A 525 22.40 -19.30 9.33
N THR A 526 23.23 -18.30 9.59
CA THR A 526 24.32 -18.40 10.58
C THR A 526 23.80 -18.49 12.02
N TYR A 527 22.71 -17.80 12.36
CA TYR A 527 22.13 -17.79 13.71
C TYR A 527 21.23 -19.00 13.98
N THR A 528 20.60 -19.57 12.95
CA THR A 528 19.75 -20.76 13.05
C THR A 528 20.55 -21.98 12.66
N SER A 529 21.30 -22.53 13.61
CA SER A 529 22.20 -23.68 13.44
C SER A 529 21.53 -24.95 12.90
N ALA A 530 20.21 -25.09 12.99
CA ALA A 530 19.48 -26.28 12.58
C ALA A 530 18.62 -25.99 11.35
N PRO A 531 18.65 -26.84 10.29
CA PRO A 531 17.85 -26.66 9.08
C PRO A 531 16.34 -26.67 9.37
N SER A 532 15.92 -27.27 10.47
CA SER A 532 14.53 -27.26 10.96
C SER A 532 14.07 -25.87 11.47
N ARG A 533 14.98 -24.93 11.73
CA ARG A 533 14.69 -23.59 12.28
C ARG A 533 14.85 -22.44 11.28
N GLU A 534 15.39 -22.70 10.10
CA GLU A 534 15.60 -21.70 9.03
C GLU A 534 14.27 -21.20 8.44
N LEU A 535 13.34 -22.11 8.18
CA LEU A 535 12.02 -21.78 7.62
C LEU A 535 11.19 -20.86 8.54
N PRO A 536 11.01 -21.13 9.85
CA PRO A 536 10.27 -20.22 10.71
C PRO A 536 10.95 -18.86 10.91
N ALA A 537 12.29 -18.80 10.90
CA ALA A 537 13.03 -17.54 11.03
C ALA A 537 12.92 -16.68 9.76
N SER A 538 13.04 -17.28 8.58
CA SER A 538 12.85 -16.59 7.30
C SER A 538 11.41 -16.08 7.14
N MET A 539 10.41 -16.88 7.54
CA MET A 539 9.01 -16.44 7.59
C MET A 539 8.79 -15.27 8.55
N PHE A 540 9.44 -15.27 9.72
CA PHE A 540 9.33 -14.17 10.67
C PHE A 540 9.88 -12.86 10.08
N LEU A 541 11.04 -12.91 9.44
CA LEU A 541 11.61 -11.74 8.75
C LEU A 541 10.73 -11.27 7.59
N GLU A 542 10.13 -12.20 6.87
CA GLU A 542 9.17 -11.87 5.83
C GLU A 542 7.92 -11.20 6.39
N MET A 543 7.40 -11.68 7.53
CA MET A 543 6.28 -11.08 8.26
C MET A 543 6.61 -9.67 8.76
N VAL A 544 7.82 -9.46 9.27
CA VAL A 544 8.30 -8.14 9.71
C VAL A 544 8.41 -7.18 8.53
N SER A 545 8.98 -7.63 7.41
CA SER A 545 9.31 -6.79 6.25
C SER A 545 8.14 -6.53 5.31
N LYS A 546 7.32 -7.52 4.98
CA LYS A 546 6.16 -7.39 4.09
C LYS A 546 4.86 -7.08 4.83
N GLY A 547 4.92 -7.07 6.16
CA GLY A 547 3.73 -7.06 7.00
C GLY A 547 3.71 -5.96 8.05
N MET A 548 4.43 -6.14 9.16
CA MET A 548 4.40 -5.20 10.28
C MET A 548 4.93 -3.82 9.90
N GLY A 549 6.06 -3.74 9.20
CA GLY A 549 6.62 -2.48 8.70
C GLY A 549 5.63 -1.73 7.78
N PRO A 550 5.15 -2.36 6.69
CA PRO A 550 4.11 -1.84 5.82
C PRO A 550 2.84 -1.39 6.53
N ALA A 551 2.38 -2.15 7.53
CA ALA A 551 1.17 -1.81 8.28
C ALA A 551 1.27 -0.45 8.99
N VAL A 552 2.39 -0.23 9.68
CA VAL A 552 2.65 1.00 10.42
C VAL A 552 2.88 2.16 9.46
N SER A 553 3.70 1.98 8.45
CA SER A 553 4.07 3.05 7.52
C SER A 553 2.92 3.48 6.61
N ALA A 554 2.10 2.54 6.10
CA ALA A 554 0.94 2.84 5.27
C ALA A 554 -0.13 3.63 6.07
N SER A 555 -0.34 3.27 7.34
CA SER A 555 -1.25 4.01 8.22
C SER A 555 -0.73 5.43 8.51
N LEU A 556 0.57 5.56 8.81
CA LEU A 556 1.20 6.84 9.12
C LEU A 556 1.22 7.77 7.90
N VAL A 557 1.54 7.24 6.71
CA VAL A 557 1.63 8.04 5.50
C VAL A 557 0.26 8.56 5.06
N GLY A 558 -0.81 7.77 5.23
CA GLY A 558 -2.17 8.24 4.97
C GLY A 558 -2.51 9.48 5.80
N PHE A 559 -2.07 9.54 7.05
CA PHE A 559 -2.27 10.70 7.91
C PHE A 559 -1.38 11.89 7.50
N LEU A 560 -0.09 11.65 7.24
CA LEU A 560 0.86 12.71 6.86
C LEU A 560 0.53 13.35 5.51
N ALA A 561 0.06 12.56 4.54
CA ALA A 561 -0.29 13.01 3.21
C ALA A 561 -1.79 13.37 3.09
N SER A 562 -2.40 13.88 4.17
CA SER A 562 -3.81 14.32 4.18
C SER A 562 -4.18 15.31 3.06
N SER A 563 -3.19 15.95 2.44
CA SER A 563 -3.36 16.76 1.22
C SER A 563 -2.37 16.31 0.15
N PRO A 564 -2.75 16.31 -1.14
CA PRO A 564 -1.88 15.89 -2.25
C PRO A 564 -0.61 16.74 -2.39
N SER A 565 -0.65 18.00 -1.94
CA SER A 565 0.53 18.88 -1.86
C SER A 565 1.63 18.36 -0.93
N ASN A 566 1.28 17.49 0.03
CA ASN A 566 2.20 17.03 1.08
C ASN A 566 2.89 15.71 0.71
N VAL A 567 2.60 15.15 -0.47
CA VAL A 567 3.21 13.90 -0.95
C VAL A 567 4.75 13.99 -1.04
N PRO A 568 5.35 15.07 -1.60
CA PRO A 568 6.82 15.22 -1.62
C PRO A 568 7.43 15.32 -0.22
N ILE A 569 6.72 15.93 0.74
CA ILE A 569 7.15 16.06 2.14
C ILE A 569 7.18 14.69 2.81
N ALA A 570 6.19 13.83 2.53
CA ALA A 570 6.19 12.46 3.03
C ALA A 570 7.44 11.69 2.55
N PHE A 571 7.81 11.79 1.27
CA PHE A 571 9.05 11.18 0.77
C PHE A 571 10.30 11.71 1.46
N GLN A 572 10.38 13.01 1.74
CA GLN A 572 11.50 13.61 2.46
C GLN A 572 11.61 13.11 3.91
N LEU A 573 10.48 12.99 4.61
CA LEU A 573 10.44 12.48 5.99
C LEU A 573 10.92 11.04 6.06
N PHE A 574 10.38 10.15 5.21
CA PHE A 574 10.80 8.74 5.19
C PHE A 574 12.25 8.57 4.72
N ALA A 575 12.71 9.41 3.79
CA ALA A 575 14.11 9.41 3.40
C ALA A 575 15.04 9.85 4.54
N GLY A 576 14.65 10.87 5.33
CA GLY A 576 15.36 11.28 6.53
C GLY A 576 15.46 10.17 7.57
N ILE A 577 14.37 9.42 7.79
CA ILE A 577 14.34 8.25 8.69
C ILE A 577 15.33 7.17 8.23
N LEU A 578 15.35 6.86 6.93
CA LEU A 578 16.28 5.86 6.37
C LEU A 578 17.74 6.28 6.49
N ILE A 579 18.04 7.54 6.16
CA ILE A 579 19.41 8.06 6.25
C ILE A 579 19.87 8.08 7.69
N ALA A 580 19.02 8.55 8.62
CA ALA A 580 19.32 8.52 10.04
C ALA A 580 19.58 7.10 10.53
N ALA A 581 18.71 6.13 10.19
CA ALA A 581 18.88 4.73 10.56
C ALA A 581 20.19 4.13 10.00
N GLY A 582 20.49 4.38 8.72
CA GLY A 582 21.73 3.93 8.08
C GLY A 582 22.98 4.50 8.75
N VAL A 583 23.01 5.82 9.01
CA VAL A 583 24.12 6.47 9.73
C VAL A 583 24.24 5.93 11.15
N SER A 584 23.13 5.73 11.86
CA SER A 584 23.14 5.18 13.22
C SER A 584 23.72 3.76 13.25
N ILE A 585 23.41 2.91 12.26
CA ILE A 585 23.97 1.56 12.18
C ILE A 585 25.46 1.62 11.87
N ILE A 586 25.90 2.48 10.94
CA ILE A 586 27.33 2.66 10.65
C ILE A 586 28.06 3.11 11.91
N ALA A 587 27.56 4.16 12.58
CA ALA A 587 28.14 4.63 13.83
C ALA A 587 28.20 3.50 14.86
N ALA A 588 27.10 2.78 15.09
CA ALA A 588 27.08 1.65 16.02
C ALA A 588 28.11 0.56 15.66
N THR A 589 28.31 0.25 14.37
CA THR A 589 29.30 -0.76 13.93
C THR A 589 30.74 -0.29 14.13
N LEU A 590 30.97 1.02 14.01
CA LEU A 590 32.28 1.62 14.24
C LEU A 590 32.61 1.71 15.74
N LEU A 591 31.61 1.98 16.59
CA LEU A 591 31.77 2.02 18.04
C LEU A 591 31.84 0.62 18.67
N CYS A 592 31.08 -0.32 18.16
CA CYS A 592 30.99 -1.69 18.66
C CYS A 592 31.08 -2.66 17.48
N PRO A 593 32.28 -3.16 17.10
CA PRO A 593 32.38 -4.09 15.99
C PRO A 593 31.57 -5.36 16.28
N PRO A 594 30.84 -5.91 15.29
CA PRO A 594 30.15 -7.18 15.45
C PRO A 594 31.19 -8.26 15.77
N ILE A 595 31.02 -8.92 16.92
CA ILE A 595 31.87 -10.04 17.32
C ILE A 595 31.63 -11.15 16.31
N SER A 596 32.67 -11.56 15.57
CA SER A 596 32.62 -12.74 14.71
C SER A 596 32.37 -13.95 15.61
N GLN A 597 31.14 -14.43 15.66
CA GLN A 597 30.85 -15.70 16.32
C GLN A 597 31.56 -16.78 15.50
N ASN A 598 32.68 -17.28 16.02
CA ASN A 598 33.24 -18.54 15.53
C ASN A 598 32.13 -19.58 15.69
N LEU A 599 31.70 -20.16 14.57
CA LEU A 599 30.75 -21.27 14.55
C LEU A 599 31.33 -22.40 15.39
N ASN A 600 30.89 -22.50 16.64
CA ASN A 600 31.24 -23.61 17.51
C ASN A 600 30.47 -24.82 17.00
N TYR A 601 31.14 -25.64 16.19
CA TYR A 601 30.62 -26.92 15.66
C TYR A 601 30.08 -27.84 16.77
N SER A 602 30.57 -27.70 18.01
CA SER A 602 30.04 -28.39 19.19
C SER A 602 28.60 -28.01 19.53
N ARG A 603 28.17 -26.78 19.22
CA ARG A 603 26.81 -26.30 19.45
C ARG A 603 25.85 -26.70 18.33
N LEU A 604 26.36 -26.86 17.11
CA LEU A 604 25.64 -27.44 15.97
C LEU A 604 25.30 -28.92 16.24
N LEU A 605 26.26 -29.68 16.79
CA LEU A 605 26.05 -31.08 17.16
C LEU A 605 25.15 -31.26 18.40
N ALA A 606 25.15 -30.29 19.32
CA ALA A 606 24.30 -30.35 20.52
C ALA A 606 22.82 -30.01 20.25
N ASP A 607 22.51 -29.18 19.25
CA ASP A 607 21.12 -28.79 18.96
C ASP A 607 20.33 -29.90 18.25
N ASP A 608 21.00 -30.79 17.50
CA ASP A 608 20.42 -32.04 17.00
C ASP A 608 20.25 -33.09 18.12
N SER A 609 21.03 -32.98 19.21
CA SER A 609 20.91 -33.87 20.37
C SER A 609 19.67 -33.59 21.23
N ASP A 610 19.13 -32.37 21.20
CA ASP A 610 17.93 -31.99 21.95
C ASP A 610 16.64 -32.67 21.43
N ASN A 611 16.67 -33.30 20.26
CA ASN A 611 15.58 -34.12 19.71
C ASN A 611 15.75 -35.62 19.95
N LEU A 612 16.89 -36.05 20.51
CA LEU A 612 17.17 -37.45 20.85
C LEU A 612 16.96 -37.58 22.36
N ASP A 613 15.89 -38.28 22.75
CA ASP A 613 15.45 -38.36 24.14
C ASP A 613 16.41 -39.19 25.04
N SER A 614 17.48 -39.77 24.49
CA SER A 614 18.45 -40.59 25.22
C SER A 614 19.92 -40.38 24.80
N GLU A 615 20.85 -40.40 25.77
CA GLU A 615 22.30 -40.33 25.51
C GLU A 615 22.83 -41.51 24.67
N GLU A 616 22.11 -42.65 24.66
CA GLU A 616 22.45 -43.82 23.84
C GLU A 616 22.15 -43.59 22.36
N GLU A 617 21.01 -42.96 22.02
CA GLU A 617 20.68 -42.58 20.64
C GLU A 617 21.67 -41.58 20.06
N LEU A 618 22.15 -40.63 20.87
CA LEU A 618 23.15 -39.67 20.44
C LEU A 618 24.49 -40.35 20.09
N LYS A 619 24.90 -41.34 20.89
CA LYS A 619 26.11 -42.12 20.64
C LYS A 619 25.99 -42.94 19.36
N ASP A 620 24.87 -43.62 19.17
CA ASP A 620 24.64 -44.47 17.99
C ASP A 620 24.56 -43.63 16.71
N TRP A 621 23.90 -42.47 16.76
CA TRP A 621 23.88 -41.53 15.64
C TRP A 621 25.29 -41.02 15.29
N LEU A 622 26.09 -40.63 16.29
CA LEU A 622 27.44 -40.13 16.08
C LEU A 622 28.36 -41.20 15.48
N VAL A 623 28.23 -42.45 15.94
CA VAL A 623 28.96 -43.60 15.40
C VAL A 623 28.54 -43.87 13.95
N GLN A 624 27.25 -43.74 13.62
CA GLN A 624 26.74 -43.95 12.27
C GLN A 624 27.19 -42.84 11.31
N ALA A 625 27.19 -41.58 11.76
CA ALA A 625 27.71 -40.45 11.01
C ALA A 625 29.23 -40.55 10.76
N LEU A 626 30.01 -40.98 11.76
CA LEU A 626 31.46 -41.21 11.62
C LEU A 626 31.81 -42.43 10.75
N ARG A 627 30.91 -43.41 10.66
CA ARG A 627 31.09 -44.56 9.78
C ARG A 627 30.83 -44.16 8.32
N HIS A 628 29.82 -43.34 8.08
CA HIS A 628 29.51 -42.81 6.75
C HIS A 628 30.54 -41.81 6.20
N SER A 629 31.35 -41.17 7.05
CA SER A 629 32.40 -40.25 6.58
C SER A 629 33.74 -40.92 6.28
N LYS A 630 33.88 -42.22 6.60
CA LYS A 630 35.09 -43.01 6.33
C LYS A 630 34.98 -43.90 5.08
N GLU A 631 33.79 -44.00 4.51
CA GLU A 631 33.55 -44.54 3.16
C GLU A 631 33.58 -43.40 2.14
#